data_AF-A0A970STM6-F1
#
_entry.id   AF-A0A970STM6-F1
#
_cell.length_a   1.000
_cell.length_b   1.000
_cell.length_c   1.000
_cell.angle_alpha   90.00
_cell.angle_beta   90.00
_cell.angle_gamma   90.00
#
_symmetry.space_group_name_H-M   'P 1'
#
loop_
_entity.id
_entity.type
_entity.pdbx_description
1 polymer ?
#
loop_
_entity_poly.entity_id
_entity_poly.type
_entity_poly.pdbx_seq_one_letter_code
_entity_poly.pdbx_strand_id
1 'polypeptide(L)'
;MASATSTGFINRIKAEGRRGFTLIELVLSISIASILLLMVFSFSTLVVNFNRSVNDYGQAQTIAKMYLQVIEDELRFAKYLNIESSLPDTLSGELRYLYQDGGRIMRQLPGSGAASIISGEGFAEYSFAVGFEPVNEKVVGVSLAVSKEGETLYTINSNIFVNNLISNTITGEQQGVCVSYNLSHVPVSAITVTSPGSTIDSLGQTMQMSALVYPEDADNKGVAWSVDKPECASISQDGVLTPLKNGTVVVTATALDGSGVSGTKQIIIRNQEITITSLKVVGTSEGKYSVKVGQKITIYTSITPDNATNKQLEWSLDNYELASIDSNGVLTAGYVGKTSVIITVRTTDGSGLSDTVEISIKQ
;
A
#
# COMPACT_ATOMS: atom_id res chain seq x y z
N MET A 1 0.93 73.02 -55.38
CA MET A 1 2.29 73.05 -55.97
C MET A 1 3.30 73.38 -54.87
N ALA A 2 4.51 72.83 -55.01
CA ALA A 2 5.80 73.16 -54.37
C ALA A 2 5.99 74.54 -53.70
N SER A 3 6.91 74.77 -52.74
CA SER A 3 7.97 73.92 -52.14
C SER A 3 8.66 74.62 -50.95
N ALA A 4 9.16 73.83 -49.98
CA ALA A 4 10.23 74.14 -49.00
C ALA A 4 9.97 75.27 -47.95
N THR A 5 10.60 75.28 -46.77
CA THR A 5 11.83 74.61 -46.29
C THR A 5 11.68 73.90 -44.94
N SER A 6 12.40 72.77 -44.81
CA SER A 6 12.57 72.00 -43.57
C SER A 6 14.03 72.07 -43.11
N THR A 7 14.37 73.01 -42.22
CA THR A 7 15.69 73.03 -41.54
C THR A 7 15.65 73.87 -40.26
N GLY A 8 15.28 73.26 -39.13
CA GLY A 8 15.32 73.95 -37.82
C GLY A 8 15.06 73.06 -36.61
N PHE A 9 14.13 72.10 -36.70
CA PHE A 9 13.70 71.31 -35.55
C PHE A 9 14.72 70.29 -35.01
N ILE A 10 15.73 69.90 -35.80
CA ILE A 10 16.70 68.86 -35.41
C ILE A 10 17.73 69.35 -34.36
N ASN A 11 17.99 70.66 -34.27
CA ASN A 11 19.02 71.20 -33.37
C ASN A 11 18.58 71.41 -31.91
N ARG A 12 17.33 71.12 -31.53
CA ARG A 12 16.82 71.41 -30.17
C ARG A 12 16.89 70.24 -29.16
N ILE A 13 17.41 69.08 -29.56
CA ILE A 13 17.54 67.89 -28.69
C ILE A 13 18.84 67.90 -27.84
N LYS A 14 19.72 68.91 -28.00
CA LYS A 14 21.10 68.88 -27.48
C LYS A 14 21.43 69.85 -26.35
N ALA A 15 20.45 70.33 -25.58
CA ALA A 15 20.67 71.39 -24.57
C ALA A 15 19.83 71.34 -23.28
N GLU A 16 19.31 70.18 -22.86
CA GLU A 16 18.86 70.01 -21.46
C GLU A 16 19.90 69.22 -20.66
N GLY A 17 20.71 69.97 -19.90
CA GLY A 17 21.68 69.39 -18.99
C GLY A 17 20.98 68.68 -17.83
N ARG A 18 21.54 67.55 -17.39
CA ARG A 18 21.11 66.84 -16.17
C ARG A 18 21.13 67.81 -14.98
N ARG A 19 19.95 68.25 -14.51
CA ARG A 19 19.84 68.94 -13.22
C ARG A 19 20.32 67.97 -12.13
N GLY A 20 21.34 68.36 -11.38
CA GLY A 20 21.72 67.65 -10.16
C GLY A 20 20.63 67.82 -9.10
N PHE A 21 20.34 66.77 -8.34
CA PHE A 21 19.40 66.84 -7.23
C PHE A 21 19.87 67.87 -6.18
N THR A 22 18.94 68.66 -5.66
CA THR A 22 19.19 69.46 -4.47
C THR A 22 19.30 68.55 -3.24
N LEU A 23 20.00 69.03 -2.20
CA LEU A 23 20.16 68.26 -0.95
C LEU A 23 18.80 67.92 -0.31
N ILE A 24 17.79 68.79 -0.47
CA ILE A 24 16.43 68.58 0.01
C ILE A 24 15.74 67.45 -0.76
N GLU A 25 15.83 67.42 -2.10
CA GLU A 25 15.25 66.34 -2.91
C GLU A 25 15.94 64.99 -2.64
N LEU A 26 17.26 65.00 -2.38
CA LEU A 26 18.00 63.81 -1.99
C LEU A 26 17.54 63.28 -0.61
N VAL A 27 17.42 64.15 0.40
CA VAL A 27 16.94 63.74 1.73
C VAL A 27 15.48 63.28 1.67
N LEU A 28 14.62 63.96 0.91
CA LEU A 28 13.22 63.58 0.73
C LEU A 28 13.08 62.21 0.04
N SER A 29 13.83 61.97 -1.04
CA SER A 29 13.80 60.69 -1.76
C SER A 29 14.36 59.54 -0.94
N ILE A 30 15.46 59.72 -0.19
CA ILE A 30 15.97 58.72 0.77
C ILE A 30 14.92 58.44 1.87
N SER A 31 14.24 59.47 2.38
CA SER A 31 13.20 59.31 3.41
C SER A 31 12.00 58.52 2.89
N ILE A 32 11.50 58.86 1.70
CA ILE A 32 10.41 58.15 1.03
C ILE A 32 10.80 56.69 0.72
N ALA A 33 12.01 56.46 0.19
CA ALA A 33 12.51 55.11 -0.06
C ALA A 33 12.63 54.28 1.23
N SER A 34 13.08 54.89 2.33
CA SER A 34 13.18 54.22 3.64
C SER A 34 11.80 53.86 4.20
N ILE A 35 10.83 54.76 4.08
CA ILE A 35 9.44 54.53 4.51
C ILE A 35 8.78 53.43 3.66
N LEU A 36 8.98 53.44 2.34
CA LEU A 36 8.50 52.39 1.44
C LEU A 36 9.14 51.03 1.77
N LEU A 37 10.44 51.00 2.03
CA LEU A 37 11.16 49.79 2.41
C LEU A 37 10.63 49.21 3.73
N LEU A 38 10.41 50.06 4.75
CA LEU A 38 9.79 49.66 6.02
C LEU A 38 8.36 49.13 5.84
N MET A 39 7.56 49.73 4.95
CA MET A 39 6.23 49.21 4.61
C MET A 39 6.30 47.84 3.93
N VAL A 40 7.23 47.65 2.98
CA VAL A 40 7.42 46.35 2.30
C VAL A 40 7.89 45.27 3.28
N PHE A 41 8.82 45.57 4.19
CA PHE A 41 9.22 44.63 5.25
C PHE A 41 8.04 44.30 6.18
N SER A 42 7.32 45.32 6.67
CA SER A 42 6.17 45.12 7.56
C SER A 42 5.06 44.28 6.92
N PHE A 43 4.75 44.54 5.64
CA PHE A 43 3.79 43.77 4.88
C PHE A 43 4.27 42.33 4.62
N SER A 44 5.56 42.15 4.31
CA SER A 44 6.14 40.81 4.12
C SER A 44 6.08 39.99 5.42
N THR A 45 6.41 40.59 6.56
CA THR A 45 6.29 39.96 7.88
C THR A 45 4.83 39.62 8.20
N LEU A 46 3.88 40.52 7.92
CA LEU A 46 2.45 40.27 8.10
C LEU A 46 1.97 39.08 7.25
N VAL A 47 2.34 39.01 5.97
CA VAL A 47 1.98 37.91 5.07
C VAL A 47 2.59 36.58 5.53
N VAL A 48 3.85 36.57 5.97
CA VAL A 48 4.50 35.36 6.52
C VAL A 48 3.80 34.89 7.79
N ASN A 49 3.48 35.80 8.71
CA ASN A 49 2.79 35.47 9.95
C ASN A 49 1.35 34.99 9.69
N PHE A 50 0.62 35.61 8.77
CA PHE A 50 -0.71 35.18 8.35
C PHE A 50 -0.67 33.78 7.73
N ASN A 51 0.25 33.51 6.80
CA ASN A 51 0.39 32.19 6.18
C ASN A 51 0.76 31.12 7.21
N ARG A 52 1.62 31.43 8.19
CA ARG A 52 1.92 30.52 9.31
C ARG A 52 0.67 30.24 10.15
N SER A 53 -0.06 31.28 10.56
CA SER A 53 -1.28 31.13 11.35
C SER A 53 -2.35 30.27 10.65
N VAL A 54 -2.55 30.47 9.34
CA VAL A 54 -3.47 29.64 8.53
C VAL A 54 -2.99 28.19 8.43
N ASN A 55 -1.69 27.95 8.25
CA ASN A 55 -1.11 26.60 8.26
C ASN A 55 -1.32 25.91 9.62
N ASP A 56 -0.95 26.57 10.71
CA ASP A 56 -0.98 26.01 12.06
C ASP A 56 -2.41 25.74 12.51
N TYR A 57 -3.38 26.59 12.13
CA TYR A 57 -4.82 26.30 12.30
C TYR A 57 -5.27 25.06 11.51
N GLY A 58 -4.84 24.92 10.24
CA GLY A 58 -5.17 23.75 9.41
C GLY A 58 -4.58 22.44 9.95
N GLN A 59 -3.35 22.50 10.48
CA GLN A 59 -2.72 21.38 11.18
C GLN A 59 -3.47 21.07 12.48
N ALA A 60 -3.76 22.06 13.32
CA ALA A 60 -4.52 21.89 14.56
C ALA A 60 -5.89 21.25 14.32
N GLN A 61 -6.62 21.66 13.28
CA GLN A 61 -7.89 21.02 12.90
C GLN A 61 -7.71 19.56 12.46
N THR A 62 -6.65 19.25 11.72
CA THR A 62 -6.36 17.88 11.26
C THR A 62 -6.02 16.97 12.44
N ILE A 63 -5.20 17.46 13.37
CA ILE A 63 -4.80 16.75 14.59
C ILE A 63 -6.01 16.54 15.51
N ALA A 64 -6.85 17.56 15.70
CA ALA A 64 -8.06 17.47 16.52
C ALA A 64 -9.02 16.38 16.01
N LYS A 65 -9.24 16.31 14.69
CA LYS A 65 -10.05 15.25 14.07
C LYS A 65 -9.44 13.87 14.28
N MET A 66 -8.11 13.76 14.21
CA MET A 66 -7.41 12.48 14.39
C MET A 66 -7.54 11.97 15.84
N TYR A 67 -7.28 12.81 16.85
CA TYR A 67 -7.49 12.43 18.25
C TYR A 67 -8.95 12.12 18.56
N LEU A 68 -9.89 12.95 18.07
CA LEU A 68 -11.31 12.74 18.29
C LEU A 68 -11.78 11.41 17.71
N GLN A 69 -11.35 11.05 16.49
CA GLN A 69 -11.66 9.75 15.88
C GLN A 69 -11.22 8.59 16.76
N VAL A 70 -10.00 8.62 17.32
CA VAL A 70 -9.52 7.54 18.19
C VAL A 70 -10.29 7.49 19.52
N ILE A 71 -10.63 8.64 20.10
CA ILE A 71 -11.48 8.70 21.31
C ILE A 71 -12.89 8.16 21.00
N GLU A 72 -13.47 8.48 19.85
CA GLU A 72 -14.75 7.94 19.40
C GLU A 72 -14.70 6.42 19.20
N ASP A 73 -13.66 5.90 18.58
CA ASP A 73 -13.52 4.46 18.34
C ASP A 73 -13.27 3.67 19.64
N GLU A 74 -12.56 4.25 20.62
CA GLU A 74 -12.37 3.63 21.93
C GLU A 74 -13.62 3.67 22.81
N LEU A 75 -14.27 4.83 22.93
CA LEU A 75 -15.39 5.00 23.87
C LEU A 75 -16.70 4.41 23.34
N ARG A 76 -16.91 4.31 22.02
CA ARG A 76 -18.11 3.70 21.41
C ARG A 76 -18.36 2.26 21.89
N PHE A 77 -17.30 1.50 22.16
CA PHE A 77 -17.41 0.11 22.63
C PHE A 77 -17.43 -0.03 24.18
N ALA A 78 -17.38 1.09 24.92
CA ALA A 78 -17.45 1.08 26.37
C ALA A 78 -18.76 0.43 26.88
N LYS A 79 -18.59 -0.63 27.68
CA LYS A 79 -19.64 -1.33 28.42
C LYS A 79 -20.04 -0.57 29.69
N TYR A 80 -19.09 0.17 30.23
CA TYR A 80 -19.19 1.01 31.41
C TYR A 80 -18.10 2.07 31.29
N LEU A 81 -18.44 3.30 31.67
CA LEU A 81 -17.55 4.45 31.64
C LEU A 81 -17.75 5.28 32.90
N ASN A 82 -16.67 5.59 33.61
CA ASN A 82 -16.68 6.53 34.73
C ASN A 82 -15.97 7.82 34.29
N ILE A 83 -16.58 8.98 34.59
CA ILE A 83 -15.96 10.28 34.35
C ILE A 83 -15.39 10.84 35.66
N GLU A 84 -14.13 11.27 35.60
CA GLU A 84 -13.30 11.68 36.74
C GLU A 84 -12.80 13.12 36.56
N SER A 85 -12.98 13.94 37.60
CA SER A 85 -12.57 15.36 37.62
C SER A 85 -11.05 15.57 37.68
N SER A 86 -10.29 14.51 37.94
CA SER A 86 -8.83 14.49 38.08
C SER A 86 -8.32 13.08 37.84
N LEU A 87 -7.07 12.94 37.38
CA LEU A 87 -6.40 11.65 37.29
C LEU A 87 -6.23 11.03 38.69
N PRO A 88 -6.58 9.76 38.92
CA PRO A 88 -6.33 9.08 40.20
C PRO A 88 -4.84 8.90 40.51
N ASP A 89 -4.46 8.96 41.80
CA ASP A 89 -3.09 8.71 42.28
C ASP A 89 -2.54 7.32 41.91
N THR A 90 -3.42 6.36 41.61
CA THR A 90 -3.05 5.02 41.14
C THR A 90 -4.12 4.53 40.17
N LEU A 91 -3.70 4.26 38.94
CA LEU A 91 -4.57 3.72 37.89
C LEU A 91 -4.72 2.20 38.06
N SER A 92 -5.94 1.69 37.93
CA SER A 92 -6.18 0.25 37.97
C SER A 92 -5.55 -0.44 36.76
N GLY A 93 -4.79 -1.51 37.00
CA GLY A 93 -4.28 -2.38 35.94
C GLY A 93 -5.37 -3.17 35.20
N GLU A 94 -6.62 -3.16 35.70
CA GLU A 94 -7.75 -3.89 35.10
C GLU A 94 -8.63 -3.01 34.20
N LEU A 95 -8.48 -1.69 34.25
CA LEU A 95 -9.30 -0.72 33.52
C LEU A 95 -8.51 -0.06 32.39
N ARG A 96 -9.23 0.41 31.36
CA ARG A 96 -8.71 1.38 30.40
C ARG A 96 -8.86 2.78 30.98
N TYR A 97 -7.91 3.65 30.67
CA TYR A 97 -7.99 5.08 31.00
C TYR A 97 -7.70 5.91 29.77
N LEU A 98 -8.43 7.02 29.60
CA LEU A 98 -8.14 8.10 28.67
C LEU A 98 -8.09 9.41 29.46
N TYR A 99 -6.97 10.12 29.40
CA TYR A 99 -6.74 11.31 30.24
C TYR A 99 -5.73 12.27 29.63
N GLN A 100 -5.68 13.50 30.13
CA GLN A 100 -4.66 14.49 29.78
C GLN A 100 -3.46 14.43 30.75
N ASP A 101 -2.23 14.35 30.22
CA ASP A 101 -1.00 14.56 30.99
C ASP A 101 0.11 15.15 30.11
N GLY A 102 0.94 16.04 30.66
CA GLY A 102 2.03 16.70 29.95
C GLY A 102 1.63 17.46 28.68
N GLY A 103 0.36 17.86 28.56
CA GLY A 103 -0.20 18.45 27.33
C GLY A 103 -0.45 17.44 26.20
N ARG A 104 -0.49 16.14 26.49
CA ARG A 104 -0.86 15.05 25.58
C ARG A 104 -2.09 14.32 26.08
N ILE A 105 -2.78 13.62 25.17
CA ILE A 105 -3.84 12.68 25.55
C ILE A 105 -3.21 11.29 25.66
N MET A 106 -3.24 10.75 26.87
CA MET A 106 -2.69 9.48 27.28
C MET A 106 -3.78 8.42 27.32
N ARG A 107 -3.39 7.19 26.99
CA ARG A 107 -4.20 5.99 27.07
C ARG A 107 -3.47 4.92 27.87
N GLN A 108 -4.17 4.33 28.84
CA GLN A 108 -3.75 3.08 29.48
C GLN A 108 -4.63 1.93 28.98
N LEU A 109 -3.99 0.80 28.67
CA LEU A 109 -4.65 -0.48 28.38
C LEU A 109 -4.52 -1.40 29.61
N PRO A 110 -5.43 -2.35 29.85
CA PRO A 110 -5.32 -3.29 30.97
C PRO A 110 -4.00 -4.07 30.90
N GLY A 111 -3.32 -4.21 32.03
CA GLY A 111 -2.01 -4.85 32.14
C GLY A 111 -0.83 -4.08 31.52
N SER A 112 -1.05 -2.87 30.98
CA SER A 112 -0.03 -2.04 30.35
C SER A 112 0.19 -0.71 31.09
N GLY A 113 1.30 -0.03 30.80
CA GLY A 113 1.52 1.35 31.19
C GLY A 113 0.76 2.33 30.28
N ALA A 114 0.67 3.59 30.70
CA ALA A 114 0.09 4.65 29.88
C ALA A 114 1.02 5.07 28.73
N ALA A 115 0.45 5.26 27.54
CA ALA A 115 1.14 5.77 26.35
C ALA A 115 0.32 6.87 25.67
N SER A 116 0.97 7.80 24.97
CA SER A 116 0.27 8.82 24.17
C SER A 116 -0.53 8.13 23.05
N ILE A 117 -1.80 8.52 22.86
CA ILE A 117 -2.68 7.92 21.83
C ILE A 117 -2.10 8.10 20.42
N ILE A 118 -1.48 9.26 20.19
CA ILE A 118 -0.75 9.58 18.97
C ILE A 118 0.70 9.91 19.37
N SER A 119 1.65 9.30 18.66
CA SER A 119 3.08 9.53 18.81
C SER A 119 3.71 9.69 17.44
N GLY A 120 4.41 10.80 17.20
CA GLY A 120 5.08 11.05 15.92
C GLY A 120 5.88 12.35 15.92
N GLU A 121 6.90 12.39 15.06
CA GLU A 121 7.65 13.62 14.78
C GLU A 121 6.71 14.63 14.09
N GLY A 122 6.64 15.86 14.62
CA GLY A 122 5.74 16.92 14.15
C GLY A 122 4.65 17.33 15.15
N PHE A 123 4.28 16.48 16.12
CA PHE A 123 3.26 16.83 17.12
C PHE A 123 3.82 17.45 18.41
N ALA A 124 5.14 17.55 18.54
CA ALA A 124 5.81 17.99 19.77
C ALA A 124 5.65 19.49 20.10
N GLU A 125 5.26 20.32 19.11
CA GLU A 125 5.00 21.76 19.28
C GLU A 125 3.54 22.07 19.70
N TYR A 126 2.65 21.08 19.63
CA TYR A 126 1.24 21.22 20.00
C TYR A 126 0.97 20.65 21.38
N SER A 127 0.03 21.26 22.11
CA SER A 127 -0.53 20.74 23.35
C SER A 127 -2.05 20.57 23.24
N PHE A 128 -2.58 19.62 24.00
CA PHE A 128 -3.97 19.18 23.94
C PHE A 128 -4.63 19.34 25.29
N ALA A 129 -5.88 19.78 25.29
CA ALA A 129 -6.79 19.69 26.43
C ALA A 129 -8.05 18.93 26.03
N VAL A 130 -8.44 17.94 26.84
CA VAL A 130 -9.63 17.12 26.60
C VAL A 130 -10.56 17.21 27.81
N GLY A 131 -11.84 17.42 27.55
CA GLY A 131 -12.90 17.42 28.54
C GLY A 131 -13.96 16.37 28.20
N PHE A 132 -14.50 15.73 29.23
CA PHE A 132 -15.54 14.72 29.14
C PHE A 132 -16.74 15.16 30.00
N GLU A 133 -17.94 15.17 29.42
CA GLU A 133 -19.17 15.56 30.12
C GLU A 133 -20.30 14.54 29.90
N PRO A 134 -21.10 14.23 30.94
CA PRO A 134 -22.22 13.30 30.82
C PRO A 134 -23.43 14.04 30.24
N VAL A 135 -23.76 13.77 28.97
CA VAL A 135 -24.94 14.36 28.31
C VAL A 135 -26.21 13.59 28.69
N ASN A 136 -26.12 12.26 28.78
CA ASN A 136 -27.12 11.37 29.38
C ASN A 136 -26.49 9.98 29.64
N GLU A 137 -27.26 9.03 30.18
CA GLU A 137 -26.81 7.66 30.54
C GLU A 137 -26.10 6.86 29.44
N LYS A 138 -26.22 7.28 28.17
CA LYS A 138 -25.62 6.63 26.99
C LYS A 138 -24.86 7.59 26.07
N VAL A 139 -24.65 8.85 26.45
CA VAL A 139 -23.94 9.84 25.64
C VAL A 139 -22.94 10.63 26.48
N VAL A 140 -21.68 10.56 26.06
CA VAL A 140 -20.59 11.38 26.59
C VAL A 140 -20.31 12.50 25.58
N GLY A 141 -20.38 13.75 26.03
CA GLY A 141 -19.85 14.88 25.31
C GLY A 141 -18.32 14.90 25.47
N VAL A 142 -17.59 15.11 24.37
CA VAL A 142 -16.14 15.26 24.38
C VAL A 142 -15.79 16.60 23.78
N SER A 143 -15.05 17.41 24.55
CA SER A 143 -14.41 18.64 24.09
C SER A 143 -12.92 18.38 23.88
N LEU A 144 -12.36 18.89 22.78
CA LEU A 144 -10.94 18.77 22.48
C LEU A 144 -10.42 20.11 21.94
N ALA A 145 -9.51 20.72 22.69
CA ALA A 145 -8.78 21.92 22.29
C ALA A 145 -7.33 21.57 21.90
N VAL A 146 -6.86 22.16 20.80
CA VAL A 146 -5.47 22.08 20.32
C VAL A 146 -4.84 23.46 20.42
N SER A 147 -3.71 23.52 21.11
CA SER A 147 -2.96 24.74 21.39
C SER A 147 -1.52 24.66 20.86
N LYS A 148 -0.91 25.80 20.58
CA LYS A 148 0.51 25.95 20.23
C LYS A 148 1.07 27.18 20.93
N GLU A 149 2.27 27.08 21.51
CA GLU A 149 2.90 28.17 22.29
C GLU A 149 2.02 28.74 23.44
N GLY A 150 0.99 28.01 23.87
CA GLY A 150 0.02 28.41 24.90
C GLY A 150 -1.28 29.01 24.37
N GLU A 151 -1.38 29.35 23.09
CA GLU A 151 -2.62 29.84 22.47
C GLU A 151 -3.45 28.68 21.89
N THR A 152 -4.76 28.68 22.17
CA THR A 152 -5.70 27.70 21.58
C THR A 152 -6.00 28.07 20.13
N LEU A 153 -5.58 27.21 19.21
CA LEU A 153 -5.77 27.40 17.77
C LEU A 153 -7.12 26.88 17.30
N TYR A 154 -7.57 25.74 17.83
CA TYR A 154 -8.77 25.06 17.37
C TYR A 154 -9.43 24.26 18.50
N THR A 155 -10.77 24.22 18.49
CA THR A 155 -11.57 23.38 19.40
C THR A 155 -12.61 22.62 18.61
N ILE A 156 -12.82 21.35 18.94
CA ILE A 156 -13.88 20.50 18.41
C ILE A 156 -14.65 19.87 19.56
N ASN A 157 -15.97 19.73 19.40
CA ASN A 157 -16.84 19.05 20.35
C ASN A 157 -17.62 17.95 19.61
N SER A 158 -17.83 16.79 20.25
CA SER A 158 -18.60 15.67 19.70
C SER A 158 -19.42 14.98 20.78
N ASN A 159 -20.48 14.28 20.38
CA ASN A 159 -21.33 13.48 21.26
C ASN A 159 -21.16 12.00 20.90
N ILE A 160 -20.59 11.23 21.82
CA ILE A 160 -20.23 9.83 21.62
C ILE A 160 -21.28 8.95 22.28
N PHE A 161 -21.92 8.09 21.49
CA PHE A 161 -22.85 7.07 21.99
C PHE A 161 -22.06 5.90 22.58
N VAL A 162 -22.30 5.60 23.86
CA VAL A 162 -21.69 4.47 24.58
C VAL A 162 -22.72 3.36 24.81
N ASN A 163 -22.28 2.10 24.87
CA ASN A 163 -23.21 0.97 24.86
C ASN A 163 -24.05 0.85 26.15
N ASN A 164 -23.46 1.13 27.33
CA ASN A 164 -24.18 1.15 28.61
C ASN A 164 -23.50 2.02 29.69
N LEU A 165 -24.34 2.56 30.58
CA LEU A 165 -24.07 3.05 31.94
C LEU A 165 -22.79 3.89 32.13
N ILE A 166 -23.00 5.20 32.16
CA ILE A 166 -22.05 6.12 32.81
C ILE A 166 -22.31 6.12 34.33
N SER A 167 -21.29 5.85 35.15
CA SER A 167 -21.29 6.34 36.54
C SER A 167 -20.64 7.71 36.56
N ASN A 168 -21.31 8.70 37.15
CA ASN A 168 -20.72 10.03 37.30
C ASN A 168 -20.14 10.17 38.71
N THR A 169 -18.81 10.31 38.83
CA THR A 169 -18.17 10.87 40.02
C THR A 169 -18.22 12.41 40.04
N ILE A 170 -18.46 13.05 38.90
CA ILE A 170 -18.63 14.50 38.76
C ILE A 170 -20.05 14.96 39.09
N THR A 171 -20.15 16.09 39.81
CA THR A 171 -21.41 16.75 40.18
C THR A 171 -21.37 18.22 39.77
N GLY A 172 -22.44 18.73 39.14
CA GLY A 172 -22.51 20.11 38.63
C GLY A 172 -22.01 20.25 37.18
N GLU A 173 -21.62 21.47 36.80
CA GLU A 173 -21.19 21.86 35.44
C GLU A 173 -19.69 21.55 35.15
N GLN A 174 -19.04 20.70 35.94
CA GLN A 174 -17.61 20.40 35.77
C GLN A 174 -17.36 19.32 34.72
N GLN A 175 -16.54 19.63 33.70
CA GLN A 175 -16.00 18.63 32.78
C GLN A 175 -14.94 17.77 33.50
N GLY A 176 -14.99 16.46 33.29
CA GLY A 176 -13.91 15.55 33.70
C GLY A 176 -12.72 15.62 32.74
N VAL A 177 -11.53 15.33 33.25
CA VAL A 177 -10.26 15.32 32.48
C VAL A 177 -9.68 13.91 32.33
N CYS A 178 -10.35 12.93 32.93
CA CYS A 178 -10.05 11.51 32.90
C CYS A 178 -11.35 10.72 32.72
N VAL A 179 -11.32 9.66 31.91
CA VAL A 179 -12.35 8.63 31.91
C VAL A 179 -11.71 7.26 32.11
N SER A 180 -12.30 6.46 32.99
CA SER A 180 -11.94 5.07 33.21
C SER A 180 -13.06 4.15 32.71
N TYR A 181 -12.73 3.11 31.95
CA TYR A 181 -13.74 2.35 31.22
C TYR A 181 -13.34 0.89 30.96
N ASN A 182 -14.35 0.07 30.67
CA ASN A 182 -14.20 -1.32 30.25
C ASN A 182 -14.97 -1.58 28.96
N LEU A 183 -14.42 -2.42 28.08
CA LEU A 183 -15.08 -2.83 26.84
C LEU A 183 -15.92 -4.10 27.05
N SER A 184 -16.99 -4.28 26.27
CA SER A 184 -17.74 -5.55 26.29
C SER A 184 -17.14 -6.63 25.38
N HIS A 185 -16.40 -6.19 24.38
CA HIS A 185 -15.55 -6.94 23.48
C HIS A 185 -14.55 -5.94 22.89
N VAL A 186 -13.33 -6.37 22.60
CA VAL A 186 -12.29 -5.57 21.94
C VAL A 186 -12.18 -6.03 20.48
N PRO A 187 -12.88 -5.37 19.53
CA PRO A 187 -12.85 -5.77 18.13
C PRO A 187 -11.52 -5.42 17.47
N VAL A 188 -11.18 -6.16 16.42
CA VAL A 188 -10.09 -5.82 15.51
C VAL A 188 -10.45 -4.53 14.76
N SER A 189 -9.52 -3.57 14.74
CA SER A 189 -9.65 -2.29 14.04
C SER A 189 -8.69 -2.16 12.85
N ALA A 190 -7.55 -2.84 12.88
CA ALA A 190 -6.62 -2.90 11.75
C ALA A 190 -5.86 -4.23 11.67
N ILE A 191 -5.52 -4.65 10.44
CA ILE A 191 -4.62 -5.78 10.17
C ILE A 191 -3.52 -5.33 9.23
N THR A 192 -2.25 -5.52 9.62
CA THR A 192 -1.09 -5.33 8.75
C THR A 192 -0.53 -6.68 8.32
N VAL A 193 -0.62 -6.99 7.03
CA VAL A 193 -0.02 -8.23 6.47
C VAL A 193 1.46 -8.01 6.18
N THR A 194 2.30 -8.89 6.72
CA THR A 194 3.75 -8.90 6.56
C THR A 194 4.23 -10.24 5.97
N SER A 195 5.46 -10.26 5.48
CA SER A 195 6.12 -11.44 4.92
C SER A 195 7.63 -11.16 4.75
N PRO A 196 8.51 -12.18 4.67
CA PRO A 196 9.96 -12.01 4.52
C PRO A 196 10.42 -11.27 3.26
N GLY A 197 9.60 -11.22 2.21
CA GLY A 197 9.90 -10.56 0.94
C GLY A 197 8.64 -10.27 0.13
N SER A 198 8.82 -9.62 -1.03
CA SER A 198 7.73 -9.30 -1.97
C SER A 198 7.69 -10.24 -3.19
N THR A 199 8.63 -11.18 -3.29
CA THR A 199 8.78 -12.05 -4.45
C THR A 199 9.02 -13.52 -4.06
N ILE A 200 8.58 -14.44 -4.91
CA ILE A 200 8.95 -15.85 -4.90
C ILE A 200 9.61 -16.14 -6.25
N ASP A 201 10.94 -16.26 -6.25
CA ASP A 201 11.74 -16.41 -7.48
C ASP A 201 12.40 -17.79 -7.63
N SER A 202 12.16 -18.73 -6.72
CA SER A 202 12.64 -20.11 -6.80
C SER A 202 11.47 -21.08 -7.00
N LEU A 203 11.67 -22.09 -7.85
CA LEU A 203 10.67 -23.12 -8.14
C LEU A 203 10.18 -23.82 -6.85
N GLY A 204 8.86 -23.79 -6.61
CA GLY A 204 8.21 -24.46 -5.48
C GLY A 204 8.51 -23.87 -4.09
N GLN A 205 9.27 -22.77 -3.99
CA GLN A 205 9.58 -22.14 -2.71
C GLN A 205 8.32 -21.52 -2.10
N THR A 206 7.97 -21.93 -0.88
CA THR A 206 6.87 -21.33 -0.12
C THR A 206 7.30 -20.04 0.59
N MET A 207 6.33 -19.18 0.93
CA MET A 207 6.54 -17.98 1.74
C MET A 207 5.57 -17.97 2.92
N GLN A 208 6.09 -17.77 4.13
CA GLN A 208 5.25 -17.50 5.30
C GLN A 208 4.70 -16.07 5.23
N MET A 209 3.38 -15.95 5.31
CA MET A 209 2.67 -14.68 5.51
C MET A 209 2.30 -14.55 6.99
N SER A 210 2.34 -13.33 7.52
CA SER A 210 2.00 -13.05 8.92
C SER A 210 1.05 -11.87 9.01
N ALA A 211 0.17 -11.87 10.00
CA ALA A 211 -0.79 -10.79 10.24
C ALA A 211 -0.50 -10.16 11.62
N LEU A 212 -0.26 -8.84 11.65
CA LEU A 212 -0.24 -8.06 12.88
C LEU A 212 -1.64 -7.47 13.06
N VAL A 213 -2.33 -7.93 14.11
CA VAL A 213 -3.71 -7.55 14.44
C VAL A 213 -3.71 -6.46 15.51
N TYR A 214 -4.47 -5.39 15.28
CA TYR A 214 -4.62 -4.27 16.19
C TYR A 214 -6.10 -4.06 16.59
N PRO A 215 -6.37 -3.62 17.83
CA PRO A 215 -5.39 -3.34 18.88
C PRO A 215 -4.76 -4.63 19.44
N GLU A 216 -3.61 -4.51 20.12
CA GLU A 216 -2.86 -5.68 20.62
C GLU A 216 -3.62 -6.43 21.75
N ASP A 217 -4.68 -5.85 22.28
CA ASP A 217 -5.58 -6.47 23.27
C ASP A 217 -6.94 -6.87 22.68
N ALA A 218 -7.05 -7.00 21.33
CA ALA A 218 -8.22 -7.57 20.67
C ALA A 218 -8.52 -8.99 21.18
N ASP A 219 -9.78 -9.28 21.53
CA ASP A 219 -10.18 -10.53 22.19
C ASP A 219 -9.98 -11.75 21.28
N ASN A 220 -10.23 -11.59 19.98
CA ASN A 220 -10.01 -12.60 18.96
C ASN A 220 -9.11 -12.07 17.84
N LYS A 221 -7.84 -12.47 17.88
CA LYS A 221 -6.82 -12.15 16.85
C LYS A 221 -6.76 -13.15 15.70
N GLY A 222 -7.70 -14.10 15.62
CA GLY A 222 -7.75 -15.07 14.53
C GLY A 222 -8.00 -14.39 13.19
N VAL A 223 -7.31 -14.87 12.14
CA VAL A 223 -7.50 -14.39 10.77
C VAL A 223 -7.78 -15.55 9.81
N ALA A 224 -8.63 -15.31 8.82
CA ALA A 224 -8.78 -16.15 7.64
C ALA A 224 -7.89 -15.62 6.51
N TRP A 225 -7.12 -16.51 5.89
CA TRP A 225 -6.26 -16.19 4.75
C TRP A 225 -6.95 -16.50 3.41
N SER A 226 -6.71 -15.66 2.41
CA SER A 226 -7.12 -15.90 1.02
C SER A 226 -6.12 -15.30 0.02
N VAL A 227 -6.25 -15.69 -1.24
CA VAL A 227 -5.46 -15.18 -2.37
C VAL A 227 -6.38 -14.92 -3.57
N ASP A 228 -6.15 -13.82 -4.29
CA ASP A 228 -7.00 -13.37 -5.41
C ASP A 228 -6.99 -14.31 -6.63
N LYS A 229 -5.88 -15.02 -6.85
CA LYS A 229 -5.62 -15.85 -8.03
C LYS A 229 -5.21 -17.28 -7.64
N PRO A 230 -6.18 -18.17 -7.36
CA PRO A 230 -5.91 -19.55 -6.96
C PRO A 230 -5.19 -20.38 -8.05
N GLU A 231 -5.16 -19.92 -9.29
CA GLU A 231 -4.40 -20.51 -10.39
C GLU A 231 -2.91 -20.16 -10.39
N CYS A 232 -2.51 -19.09 -9.68
CA CYS A 232 -1.13 -18.65 -9.53
C CYS A 232 -0.51 -19.10 -8.19
N ALA A 233 -1.30 -19.16 -7.12
CA ALA A 233 -0.85 -19.58 -5.79
C ALA A 233 -1.99 -20.14 -4.95
N SER A 234 -1.66 -20.85 -3.87
CA SER A 234 -2.58 -21.22 -2.80
C SER A 234 -2.02 -20.77 -1.45
N ILE A 235 -2.87 -20.56 -0.44
CA ILE A 235 -2.43 -20.20 0.92
C ILE A 235 -3.10 -21.12 1.95
N SER A 236 -2.33 -21.60 2.92
CA SER A 236 -2.86 -22.41 4.03
C SER A 236 -3.57 -21.56 5.09
N GLN A 237 -4.32 -22.21 5.99
CA GLN A 237 -4.92 -21.56 7.15
C GLN A 237 -3.85 -20.95 8.10
N ASP A 238 -2.64 -21.50 8.11
CA ASP A 238 -1.49 -20.99 8.87
C ASP A 238 -0.72 -19.87 8.13
N GLY A 239 -1.20 -19.40 6.98
CA GLY A 239 -0.58 -18.32 6.21
C GLY A 239 0.61 -18.75 5.32
N VAL A 240 0.81 -20.04 5.06
CA VAL A 240 1.86 -20.51 4.15
C VAL A 240 1.40 -20.34 2.70
N LEU A 241 1.98 -19.39 1.98
CA LEU A 241 1.74 -19.16 0.55
C LEU A 241 2.61 -20.13 -0.28
N THR A 242 1.95 -20.93 -1.12
CA THR A 242 2.58 -21.91 -2.03
C THR A 242 2.38 -21.46 -3.48
N PRO A 243 3.45 -21.24 -4.26
CA PRO A 243 3.34 -20.87 -5.67
C PRO A 243 2.87 -22.04 -6.52
N LEU A 244 2.14 -21.75 -7.59
CA LEU A 244 1.66 -22.72 -8.58
C LEU A 244 2.05 -22.33 -10.01
N LYS A 245 2.01 -21.02 -10.33
CA LYS A 245 2.39 -20.46 -11.64
C LYS A 245 2.98 -19.06 -11.48
N ASN A 246 3.71 -18.63 -12.50
CA ASN A 246 4.17 -17.24 -12.63
C ASN A 246 2.97 -16.28 -12.62
N GLY A 247 3.11 -15.12 -11.96
CA GLY A 247 2.04 -14.12 -11.86
C GLY A 247 2.21 -13.16 -10.69
N THR A 248 1.25 -12.25 -10.53
CA THR A 248 1.18 -11.33 -9.39
C THR A 248 -0.11 -11.58 -8.64
N VAL A 249 0.00 -11.90 -7.35
CA VAL A 249 -1.13 -12.25 -6.48
C VAL A 249 -1.26 -11.25 -5.32
N VAL A 250 -2.46 -11.11 -4.78
CA VAL A 250 -2.77 -10.35 -3.57
C VAL A 250 -3.22 -11.33 -2.50
N VAL A 251 -2.47 -11.41 -1.41
CA VAL A 251 -2.80 -12.18 -0.22
C VAL A 251 -3.59 -11.29 0.74
N THR A 252 -4.68 -11.82 1.30
CA THR A 252 -5.55 -11.11 2.25
C THR A 252 -5.64 -11.88 3.56
N ALA A 253 -5.57 -11.17 4.68
CA ALA A 253 -5.93 -11.66 6.01
C ALA A 253 -7.19 -10.92 6.49
N THR A 254 -8.24 -11.64 6.86
CA THR A 254 -9.52 -11.08 7.31
C THR A 254 -9.79 -11.50 8.75
N ALA A 255 -10.24 -10.58 9.61
CA ALA A 255 -10.53 -10.84 11.02
C ALA A 255 -11.66 -11.87 11.21
N LEU A 256 -11.50 -12.78 12.17
CA LEU A 256 -12.49 -13.79 12.55
C LEU A 256 -13.41 -13.38 13.71
N ASP A 257 -13.27 -12.15 14.22
CA ASP A 257 -14.09 -11.59 15.30
C ASP A 257 -15.45 -11.02 14.82
N GLY A 258 -15.65 -10.97 13.49
CA GLY A 258 -16.86 -10.41 12.87
C GLY A 258 -16.79 -8.90 12.59
N SER A 259 -15.67 -8.23 12.87
CA SER A 259 -15.45 -6.81 12.53
C SER A 259 -15.46 -6.53 11.02
N GLY A 260 -15.15 -7.54 10.19
CA GLY A 260 -14.98 -7.40 8.75
C GLY A 260 -13.67 -6.70 8.34
N VAL A 261 -12.78 -6.40 9.28
CA VAL A 261 -11.48 -5.78 8.98
C VAL A 261 -10.57 -6.75 8.24
N SER A 262 -9.85 -6.24 7.23
CA SER A 262 -8.89 -7.02 6.44
C SER A 262 -7.62 -6.23 6.13
N GLY A 263 -6.48 -6.93 6.07
CA GLY A 263 -5.21 -6.41 5.56
C GLY A 263 -4.77 -7.19 4.31
N THR A 264 -4.04 -6.53 3.41
CA THR A 264 -3.59 -7.13 2.13
C THR A 264 -2.11 -6.94 1.86
N LYS A 265 -1.47 -7.88 1.17
CA LYS A 265 -0.11 -7.73 0.62
C LYS A 265 0.02 -8.37 -0.76
N GLN A 266 0.62 -7.63 -1.70
CA GLN A 266 0.92 -8.12 -3.05
C GLN A 266 2.25 -8.90 -3.06
N ILE A 267 2.27 -10.05 -3.74
CA ILE A 267 3.45 -10.91 -3.96
C ILE A 267 3.59 -11.19 -5.46
N ILE A 268 4.82 -11.16 -5.98
CA ILE A 268 5.15 -11.50 -7.37
C ILE A 268 5.84 -12.86 -7.43
N ILE A 269 5.33 -13.76 -8.28
CA ILE A 269 5.78 -15.15 -8.41
C ILE A 269 6.44 -15.33 -9.78
N ARG A 270 7.65 -15.90 -9.79
CA ARG A 270 8.46 -16.15 -10.98
C ARG A 270 9.09 -17.55 -10.92
N ASN A 271 9.64 -17.99 -12.06
CA ASN A 271 10.41 -19.24 -12.20
C ASN A 271 9.68 -20.50 -11.72
N GLN A 272 8.35 -20.56 -11.89
CA GLN A 272 7.51 -21.73 -11.58
C GLN A 272 7.27 -22.65 -12.80
N GLU A 273 8.07 -22.48 -13.85
CA GLU A 273 8.04 -23.32 -15.05
C GLU A 273 9.12 -24.41 -14.94
N ILE A 274 8.70 -25.65 -15.14
CA ILE A 274 9.57 -26.83 -15.18
C ILE A 274 9.81 -27.15 -16.66
N THR A 275 11.04 -26.96 -17.13
CA THR A 275 11.43 -27.29 -18.50
C THR A 275 11.88 -28.75 -18.63
N ILE A 276 11.78 -29.26 -19.86
CA ILE A 276 12.30 -30.54 -20.28
C ILE A 276 13.84 -30.45 -20.29
N THR A 277 14.50 -31.40 -19.65
CA THR A 277 15.97 -31.52 -19.59
C THR A 277 16.50 -32.69 -20.43
N SER A 278 15.62 -33.62 -20.85
CA SER A 278 15.95 -34.65 -21.84
C SER A 278 14.75 -34.96 -22.72
N LEU A 279 15.01 -35.11 -24.02
CA LEU A 279 14.09 -35.63 -25.03
C LEU A 279 14.84 -36.73 -25.79
N LYS A 280 14.25 -37.92 -25.93
CA LYS A 280 14.81 -39.04 -26.70
C LYS A 280 13.74 -39.80 -27.46
N VAL A 281 14.03 -40.23 -28.68
CA VAL A 281 13.29 -41.30 -29.36
C VAL A 281 13.64 -42.63 -28.69
N VAL A 282 12.63 -43.36 -28.24
CA VAL A 282 12.80 -44.63 -27.50
C VAL A 282 12.34 -45.86 -28.28
N GLY A 283 11.67 -45.67 -29.42
CA GLY A 283 11.29 -46.78 -30.30
C GLY A 283 10.11 -46.43 -31.21
N THR A 284 9.46 -47.47 -31.73
CA THR A 284 8.31 -47.37 -32.62
C THR A 284 7.22 -48.38 -32.26
N SER A 285 6.00 -48.17 -32.76
CA SER A 285 4.87 -49.10 -32.59
C SER A 285 5.11 -50.51 -33.14
N GLU A 286 6.05 -50.69 -34.08
CA GLU A 286 6.43 -52.00 -34.63
C GLU A 286 7.72 -52.59 -34.03
N GLY A 287 8.38 -51.88 -33.09
CA GLY A 287 9.68 -52.28 -32.54
C GLY A 287 10.82 -52.29 -33.57
N LYS A 288 10.61 -51.61 -34.72
CA LYS A 288 11.52 -51.58 -35.88
C LYS A 288 11.51 -50.19 -36.50
N TYR A 289 12.67 -49.74 -36.97
CA TYR A 289 12.81 -48.47 -37.69
C TYR A 289 12.52 -48.63 -39.20
N SER A 290 11.42 -49.31 -39.53
CA SER A 290 10.99 -49.47 -40.93
C SER A 290 9.49 -49.65 -41.05
N VAL A 291 8.88 -49.07 -42.08
CA VAL A 291 7.43 -49.11 -42.35
C VAL A 291 7.21 -49.43 -43.84
N LYS A 292 6.08 -50.06 -44.19
CA LYS A 292 5.72 -50.30 -45.59
C LYS A 292 5.00 -49.11 -46.22
N VAL A 293 5.11 -48.95 -47.54
CA VAL A 293 4.33 -47.98 -48.33
C VAL A 293 2.84 -48.06 -47.97
N GLY A 294 2.21 -46.91 -47.73
CA GLY A 294 0.80 -46.80 -47.34
C GLY A 294 0.46 -47.24 -45.91
N GLN A 295 1.43 -47.77 -45.16
CA GLN A 295 1.26 -48.09 -43.73
C GLN A 295 1.69 -46.92 -42.84
N LYS A 296 1.32 -47.03 -41.56
CA LYS A 296 1.63 -46.05 -40.52
C LYS A 296 2.49 -46.66 -39.44
N ILE A 297 3.39 -45.85 -38.87
CA ILE A 297 4.20 -46.21 -37.71
C ILE A 297 4.22 -45.04 -36.73
N THR A 298 3.96 -45.31 -35.45
CA THR A 298 4.07 -44.29 -34.39
C THR A 298 5.49 -44.29 -33.86
N ILE A 299 6.09 -43.10 -33.73
CA ILE A 299 7.40 -42.90 -33.11
C ILE A 299 7.17 -42.53 -31.65
N TYR A 300 7.77 -43.28 -30.73
CA TYR A 300 7.65 -43.03 -29.30
C TYR A 300 8.86 -42.24 -28.79
N THR A 301 8.57 -41.21 -27.99
CA THR A 301 9.57 -40.41 -27.28
C THR A 301 9.43 -40.55 -25.77
N SER A 302 10.55 -40.40 -25.07
CA SER A 302 10.59 -40.15 -23.64
C SER A 302 11.06 -38.72 -23.41
N ILE A 303 10.40 -38.02 -22.51
CA ILE A 303 10.84 -36.73 -21.99
C ILE A 303 11.20 -36.87 -20.52
N THR A 304 12.00 -35.95 -20.00
CA THR A 304 12.34 -35.88 -18.57
C THR A 304 12.50 -34.41 -18.19
N PRO A 305 11.96 -33.95 -17.05
CA PRO A 305 11.15 -34.70 -16.10
C PRO A 305 9.69 -34.89 -16.57
N ASP A 306 9.03 -35.94 -16.08
CA ASP A 306 7.62 -36.25 -16.40
C ASP A 306 6.62 -35.18 -15.91
N ASN A 307 7.06 -34.19 -15.11
CA ASN A 307 6.23 -33.08 -14.64
C ASN A 307 6.58 -31.73 -15.30
N ALA A 308 7.27 -31.73 -16.45
CA ALA A 308 7.50 -30.50 -17.22
C ALA A 308 6.18 -29.75 -17.51
N THR A 309 6.20 -28.42 -17.37
CA THR A 309 5.02 -27.54 -17.44
C THR A 309 4.45 -27.47 -18.86
N ASN A 310 5.32 -27.48 -19.88
CA ASN A 310 4.95 -27.69 -21.27
C ASN A 310 5.60 -28.98 -21.78
N LYS A 311 4.79 -29.88 -22.34
CA LYS A 311 5.20 -31.18 -22.89
C LYS A 311 4.97 -31.30 -24.40
N GLN A 312 4.54 -30.22 -25.05
CA GLN A 312 4.23 -30.22 -26.48
C GLN A 312 5.51 -30.38 -27.30
N LEU A 313 5.45 -31.28 -28.29
CA LEU A 313 6.55 -31.59 -29.20
C LEU A 313 6.18 -31.17 -30.62
N GLU A 314 7.16 -30.63 -31.33
CA GLU A 314 7.08 -30.30 -32.75
C GLU A 314 7.79 -31.40 -33.55
N TRP A 315 7.16 -31.85 -34.64
CA TRP A 315 7.64 -32.93 -35.50
C TRP A 315 7.89 -32.42 -36.92
N SER A 316 8.98 -32.86 -37.54
CA SER A 316 9.29 -32.51 -38.93
C SER A 316 10.02 -33.63 -39.68
N LEU A 317 9.97 -33.58 -41.01
CA LEU A 317 10.63 -34.51 -41.93
C LEU A 317 11.71 -33.81 -42.77
N ASP A 318 12.77 -34.54 -43.14
CA ASP A 318 13.73 -34.10 -44.16
C ASP A 318 13.11 -34.02 -45.56
N ASN A 319 12.11 -34.87 -45.85
CA ASN A 319 11.38 -34.86 -47.11
C ASN A 319 9.90 -35.30 -46.97
N TYR A 320 8.99 -34.34 -47.13
CA TYR A 320 7.54 -34.54 -47.10
C TYR A 320 6.92 -35.15 -48.38
N GLU A 321 7.69 -35.30 -49.47
CA GLU A 321 7.24 -36.03 -50.67
C GLU A 321 7.20 -37.54 -50.44
N LEU A 322 7.99 -38.03 -49.47
CA LEU A 322 8.18 -39.46 -49.21
C LEU A 322 7.33 -39.98 -48.05
N ALA A 323 6.92 -39.12 -47.13
CA ALA A 323 6.08 -39.45 -45.99
C ALA A 323 5.40 -38.19 -45.44
N SER A 324 4.41 -38.36 -44.57
CA SER A 324 3.87 -37.30 -43.73
C SER A 324 3.93 -37.72 -42.26
N ILE A 325 4.05 -36.74 -41.35
CA ILE A 325 3.99 -36.97 -39.90
C ILE A 325 2.97 -36.02 -39.29
N ASP A 326 2.18 -36.50 -38.34
CA ASP A 326 1.22 -35.68 -37.59
C ASP A 326 1.81 -35.16 -36.27
N SER A 327 1.04 -34.31 -35.57
CA SER A 327 1.43 -33.75 -34.27
C SER A 327 1.59 -34.80 -33.16
N ASN A 328 1.14 -36.05 -33.38
CA ASN A 328 1.22 -37.15 -32.42
C ASN A 328 2.42 -38.09 -32.71
N GLY A 329 3.30 -37.73 -33.66
CA GLY A 329 4.43 -38.57 -34.06
C GLY A 329 4.04 -39.80 -34.90
N VAL A 330 2.86 -39.79 -35.54
CA VAL A 330 2.42 -40.87 -36.44
C VAL A 330 2.91 -40.58 -37.86
N LEU A 331 3.93 -41.32 -38.28
CA LEU A 331 4.45 -41.29 -39.64
C LEU A 331 3.55 -42.13 -40.56
N THR A 332 3.16 -41.59 -41.72
CA THR A 332 2.47 -42.29 -42.81
C THR A 332 3.39 -42.33 -44.03
N ALA A 333 3.72 -43.52 -44.54
CA ALA A 333 4.68 -43.69 -45.62
C ALA A 333 4.07 -43.52 -47.02
N GLY A 334 4.71 -42.69 -47.85
CA GLY A 334 4.37 -42.40 -49.25
C GLY A 334 5.23 -43.17 -50.26
N TYR A 335 5.43 -42.56 -51.44
CA TYR A 335 5.95 -43.19 -52.66
C TYR A 335 6.42 -42.08 -53.63
N VAL A 336 7.63 -42.01 -54.21
CA VAL A 336 8.79 -42.92 -54.29
C VAL A 336 10.10 -42.12 -54.42
N GLY A 337 11.26 -42.76 -54.17
CA GLY A 337 12.55 -42.31 -54.71
C GLY A 337 13.74 -42.64 -53.82
N LYS A 338 13.62 -42.37 -52.51
CA LYS A 338 14.57 -42.82 -51.47
C LYS A 338 14.02 -44.04 -50.72
N THR A 339 14.92 -44.72 -50.02
CA THR A 339 14.63 -45.85 -49.12
C THR A 339 14.37 -45.44 -47.67
N SER A 340 14.53 -44.17 -47.29
CA SER A 340 14.36 -43.68 -45.93
C SER A 340 14.01 -42.19 -45.85
N VAL A 341 13.48 -41.80 -44.69
CA VAL A 341 13.24 -40.41 -44.25
C VAL A 341 13.82 -40.20 -42.86
N ILE A 342 14.28 -38.99 -42.56
CA ILE A 342 14.73 -38.58 -41.23
C ILE A 342 13.62 -37.74 -40.59
N ILE A 343 13.16 -38.21 -39.43
CA ILE A 343 12.23 -37.48 -38.57
C ILE A 343 13.04 -36.71 -37.54
N THR A 344 12.71 -35.44 -37.34
CA THR A 344 13.20 -34.64 -36.22
C THR A 344 12.04 -34.32 -35.28
N VAL A 345 12.24 -34.57 -33.98
CA VAL A 345 11.32 -34.16 -32.92
C VAL A 345 11.99 -33.11 -32.04
N ARG A 346 11.25 -32.07 -31.66
CA ARG A 346 11.77 -30.91 -30.92
C ARG A 346 10.83 -30.49 -29.79
N THR A 347 11.38 -30.01 -28.68
CA THR A 347 10.62 -29.43 -27.56
C THR A 347 10.15 -28.00 -27.86
N THR A 348 8.94 -27.64 -27.41
CA THR A 348 8.37 -26.29 -27.58
C THR A 348 8.37 -25.43 -26.30
N ASP A 349 8.93 -25.94 -25.21
CA ASP A 349 8.98 -25.31 -23.88
C ASP A 349 10.14 -24.31 -23.69
N GLY A 350 10.89 -24.02 -24.76
CA GLY A 350 12.08 -23.16 -24.72
C GLY A 350 13.38 -23.89 -24.35
N SER A 351 13.35 -25.16 -23.94
CA SER A 351 14.59 -25.94 -23.66
C SER A 351 15.43 -26.17 -24.91
N GLY A 352 14.81 -26.11 -26.10
CA GLY A 352 15.49 -26.18 -27.39
C GLY A 352 16.03 -27.57 -27.76
N LEU A 353 15.66 -28.60 -27.00
CA LEU A 353 16.09 -29.98 -27.21
C LEU A 353 15.47 -30.57 -28.48
N SER A 354 16.23 -31.42 -29.17
CA SER A 354 15.76 -32.18 -30.32
C SER A 354 16.43 -33.55 -30.39
N ASP A 355 15.73 -34.53 -30.95
CA ASP A 355 16.28 -35.83 -31.31
C ASP A 355 15.82 -36.24 -32.72
N THR A 356 16.52 -37.17 -33.35
CA THR A 356 16.22 -37.63 -34.71
C THR A 356 16.15 -39.14 -34.82
N VAL A 357 15.36 -39.61 -35.80
CA VAL A 357 15.28 -41.04 -36.13
C VAL A 357 15.12 -41.21 -37.63
N GLU A 358 15.93 -42.09 -38.22
CA GLU A 358 15.79 -42.51 -39.61
C GLU A 358 14.83 -43.71 -39.68
N ILE A 359 13.82 -43.63 -40.56
CA ILE A 359 12.87 -44.72 -40.81
C ILE A 359 13.01 -45.19 -42.25
N SER A 360 13.29 -46.48 -42.45
CA SER A 360 13.33 -47.09 -43.77
C SER A 360 11.93 -47.37 -44.33
N ILE A 361 11.65 -46.89 -45.54
CA ILE A 361 10.41 -47.17 -46.26
C ILE A 361 10.62 -48.41 -47.13
N LYS A 362 9.77 -49.43 -46.93
CA LYS A 362 9.81 -50.72 -47.63
C LYS A 362 8.61 -50.86 -48.57
N GLN A 363 8.79 -51.59 -49.67
CA GLN A 363 7.70 -52.01 -50.54
C GLN A 363 6.83 -53.09 -49.87
#